data_AF-A0A1Q4AS64-F1
#
_entry.id   AF-A0A1Q4AS64-F1
#
_cell.length_a   1.000
_cell.length_b   1.000
_cell.length_c   1.000
_cell.angle_alpha   90.00
_cell.angle_beta   90.00
_cell.angle_gamma   90.00
#
_symmetry.space_group_name_H-M   'P 1'
#
loop_
_entity.id
_entity.type
_entity.pdbx_description
1 polymer ?
#
loop_
_entity_poly.entity_id
_entity_poly.type
_entity_poly.pdbx_seq_one_letter_code
_entity_poly.pdbx_strand_id
1 'polypeptide(L)'
;MGGVLVDYRCSACGRVAEARVQTPAPSTAQCAACGGESRRRYGFRLGAASAPATAGGHDHGHPDGLGTCGLLPTAARALTARLNGDERGLEREFRSQERMISEGTLDPKAGVHGLAAPA
;
A
#
# COMPACT_ATOMS: atom_id res chain seq x y z
N MET A 1 17.05 12.22 8.28
CA MET A 1 17.12 10.86 8.84
C MET A 1 15.78 10.54 9.49
N GLY A 2 15.03 9.57 8.96
CA GLY A 2 13.70 9.23 9.45
C GLY A 2 13.74 8.21 10.59
N GLY A 3 12.96 8.45 11.64
CA GLY A 3 12.75 7.46 12.71
C GLY A 3 11.64 6.48 12.32
N VAL A 4 11.80 5.22 12.72
CA VAL A 4 10.80 4.15 12.54
C VAL A 4 10.36 3.63 13.90
N LEU A 5 9.13 3.14 13.94
CA LEU A 5 8.50 2.54 15.11
C LEU A 5 8.66 1.02 15.00
N VAL A 6 9.20 0.38 16.04
CA VAL A 6 9.59 -1.03 15.97
C VAL A 6 9.24 -1.78 17.25
N ASP A 7 8.63 -2.95 17.10
CA ASP A 7 8.36 -3.87 18.20
C ASP A 7 9.58 -4.72 18.57
N TYR A 8 9.95 -4.65 19.85
CA TYR A 8 10.95 -5.52 20.47
C TYR A 8 10.30 -6.44 21.50
N ARG A 9 10.75 -7.69 21.56
CA ARG A 9 10.36 -8.66 22.58
C ARG A 9 11.56 -8.99 23.46
N CYS A 10 11.42 -8.79 24.76
CA CYS A 10 12.42 -9.18 25.73
C CYS A 10 12.51 -10.70 25.86
N SER A 11 13.72 -11.26 25.75
CA SER A 11 13.94 -12.69 25.96
C SER A 11 13.87 -13.08 27.44
N ALA A 12 14.16 -12.14 28.36
CA ALA A 12 14.17 -12.39 29.80
C ALA A 12 12.77 -12.35 30.44
N CYS A 13 12.00 -11.27 30.20
CA CYS A 13 10.69 -11.08 30.84
C CYS A 13 9.51 -11.30 29.88
N GLY A 14 9.75 -11.59 28.60
CA GLY A 14 8.72 -11.84 27.60
C GLY A 14 7.94 -10.60 27.13
N ARG A 15 8.14 -9.44 27.77
CA ARG A 15 7.43 -8.19 27.44
C ARG A 15 7.68 -7.78 25.99
N VAL A 16 6.61 -7.35 25.33
CA VAL A 16 6.66 -6.66 24.03
C VAL A 16 6.53 -5.17 24.28
N ALA A 17 7.42 -4.39 23.69
CA ALA A 17 7.38 -2.93 23.76
C ALA A 17 7.75 -2.35 22.40
N GLU A 18 7.09 -1.25 22.08
CA GLU A 18 7.35 -0.46 20.90
C GLU A 18 8.43 0.59 21.22
N ALA A 19 9.39 0.77 20.31
CA ALA A 19 10.43 1.77 20.43
C ALA A 19 10.60 2.55 19.12
N ARG A 20 10.67 3.88 19.23
CA ARG A 20 11.05 4.75 18.12
C ARG A 20 12.57 4.76 17.98
N VAL A 21 13.07 4.25 16.87
CA VAL A 21 14.50 4.08 16.60
C VAL A 21 14.89 4.74 15.28
N GLN A 22 16.17 5.04 15.10
CA GLN A 22 16.67 5.56 13.83
C GLN A 22 16.72 4.46 12.77
N THR A 23 16.55 4.86 11.51
CA THR A 23 16.78 3.97 10.36
C THR A 23 18.28 3.90 10.05
N PRO A 24 18.88 2.70 9.91
CA PRO A 24 18.26 1.38 9.99
C PRO A 24 17.98 0.95 11.44
N ALA A 25 16.80 0.39 11.68
CA ALA A 25 16.43 -0.09 13.00
C ALA A 25 17.45 -1.14 13.50
N PRO A 26 17.90 -1.08 14.77
CA PRO A 26 18.76 -2.11 15.33
C PRO A 26 18.00 -3.44 15.49
N SER A 27 18.75 -4.55 15.53
CA SER A 27 18.18 -5.89 15.77
C SER A 27 17.86 -6.15 17.23
N THR A 28 18.48 -5.39 18.14
CA THR A 28 18.33 -5.50 19.60
C THR A 28 18.14 -4.13 20.26
N ALA A 29 17.48 -4.13 21.41
CA ALA A 29 17.29 -2.97 22.29
C ALA A 29 17.25 -3.44 23.76
N GLN A 30 17.46 -2.53 24.71
CA GLN A 30 17.27 -2.85 26.14
C GLN A 30 15.79 -2.83 26.53
N CYS A 31 15.37 -3.80 27.33
CA CYS A 31 14.01 -3.83 27.89
C CYS A 31 13.85 -2.75 28.96
N ALA A 32 12.92 -1.82 28.77
CA ALA A 32 12.59 -0.80 29.77
C ALA A 32 12.02 -1.37 31.10
N ALA A 33 11.59 -2.63 31.11
CA ALA A 33 10.98 -3.26 32.29
C ALA A 33 11.98 -3.98 33.19
N CYS A 34 12.92 -4.74 32.60
CA CYS A 34 13.84 -5.59 33.34
C CYS A 34 15.32 -5.39 32.98
N GLY A 35 15.64 -4.48 32.06
CA GLY A 35 17.01 -4.24 31.57
C GLY A 35 17.58 -5.31 30.65
N GLY A 36 16.91 -6.46 30.50
CA GLY A 36 17.35 -7.55 29.64
C GLY A 36 17.33 -7.21 28.13
N GLU A 37 18.04 -8.01 27.33
CA GLU A 37 18.03 -7.85 25.87
C GLU A 37 16.62 -8.10 25.29
N SER A 38 16.20 -7.21 24.40
CA SER A 38 14.98 -7.35 23.61
C SER A 38 15.32 -7.44 22.14
N ARG A 39 14.75 -8.43 21.45
CA ARG A 39 14.99 -8.67 20.03
C ARG A 39 13.84 -8.14 19.20
N ARG A 40 14.17 -7.55 18.06
CA ARG A 40 13.18 -7.08 17.09
C ARG A 40 12.31 -8.24 16.62
N ARG A 41 10.98 -8.09 16.64
CA ARG A 41 10.05 -9.17 16.28
C ARG A 41 9.99 -9.47 14.78
N TYR A 42 10.24 -8.47 13.93
CA TYR A 42 10.15 -8.62 12.48
C TYR A 42 11.52 -8.50 11.79
N GLY A 43 11.82 -9.46 10.91
CA GLY A 43 13.14 -9.69 10.32
C GLY A 43 13.43 -9.00 8.99
N PHE A 44 12.57 -8.11 8.50
CA PHE A 44 12.84 -7.38 7.26
C PHE A 44 13.62 -6.08 7.53
N ARG A 45 14.39 -5.62 6.53
CA ARG A 45 15.14 -4.35 6.62
C ARG A 45 14.15 -3.19 6.55
N LEU A 46 13.59 -2.81 7.69
CA LEU A 46 12.81 -1.58 7.83
C LEU A 46 13.70 -0.38 7.47
N GLY A 47 13.36 0.29 6.36
CA GLY A 47 14.07 1.46 5.86
C GLY A 47 15.34 1.17 5.03
N ALA A 48 15.53 -0.07 4.54
CA ALA A 48 16.31 -0.20 3.32
C ALA A 48 15.57 0.55 2.22
N ALA A 49 16.24 1.47 1.53
CA ALA A 49 15.72 2.02 0.29
C ALA A 49 15.30 0.84 -0.57
N SER A 50 14.00 0.75 -0.86
CA SER A 50 13.53 -0.24 -1.82
C SER A 50 14.32 0.03 -3.09
N ALA A 51 14.95 -1.00 -3.67
CA ALA A 51 15.38 -0.90 -5.06
C ALA A 51 14.16 -0.35 -5.83
N PRO A 52 14.32 0.65 -6.71
CA PRO A 52 13.19 1.17 -7.44
C PRO A 52 12.51 -0.04 -8.07
N ALA A 53 11.27 -0.31 -7.63
CA ALA A 53 10.46 -1.30 -8.30
C ALA A 53 10.46 -0.83 -9.75
N THR A 54 10.98 -1.66 -10.66
CA THR A 54 10.72 -1.45 -12.08
C THR A 54 9.22 -1.30 -12.18
N ALA A 55 8.78 -0.08 -12.53
CA ALA A 55 7.39 0.27 -12.61
C ALA A 55 6.76 -0.62 -13.68
N GLY A 56 6.31 -1.81 -13.29
CA GLY A 56 5.36 -2.59 -14.04
C GLY A 56 4.03 -1.88 -13.93
N GLY A 57 3.83 -0.82 -14.70
CA GLY A 57 2.54 -0.25 -15.10
C GLY A 57 1.44 -0.11 -14.05
N HIS A 58 1.75 0.06 -12.76
CA HIS A 58 0.75 0.34 -11.73
C HIS A 58 0.81 1.83 -11.45
N ASP A 59 0.04 2.57 -12.23
CA ASP A 59 -0.10 4.01 -12.12
C ASP A 59 -0.69 4.34 -10.74
N HIS A 60 0.18 4.69 -9.80
CA HIS A 60 -0.16 5.18 -8.46
C HIS A 60 -0.69 6.63 -8.50
N GLY A 61 -1.07 7.13 -9.68
CA GLY A 61 -1.30 8.54 -10.00
C GLY A 61 -2.67 9.10 -9.60
N HIS A 62 -3.27 8.69 -8.49
CA HIS A 62 -4.41 9.46 -7.94
C HIS A 62 -4.01 10.17 -6.65
N PRO A 63 -3.95 11.52 -6.64
CA PRO A 63 -3.47 12.32 -5.50
C PRO A 63 -4.12 11.99 -4.15
N ASP A 64 -5.33 11.43 -4.13
CA ASP A 64 -6.12 11.18 -2.91
C ASP A 64 -6.46 9.69 -2.70
N GLY A 65 -5.89 8.78 -3.51
CA GLY A 65 -6.35 7.39 -3.63
C GLY A 65 -5.80 6.43 -2.58
N LEU A 66 -6.46 6.31 -1.42
CA LEU A 66 -6.28 5.15 -0.55
C LEU A 66 -6.70 3.86 -1.31
N GLY A 67 -5.80 2.87 -1.40
CA GLY A 67 -6.16 1.49 -1.78
C GLY A 67 -6.27 1.18 -3.29
N THR A 68 -5.67 1.97 -4.17
CA THR A 68 -5.79 1.77 -5.64
C THR A 68 -4.77 0.78 -6.23
N CYS A 69 -3.83 0.24 -5.45
CA CYS A 69 -2.68 -0.55 -5.93
C CYS A 69 -3.03 -1.88 -6.66
N GLY A 70 -4.30 -2.28 -6.69
CA GLY A 70 -4.76 -3.47 -7.42
C GLY A 70 -6.02 -3.21 -8.25
N LEU A 71 -6.32 -1.95 -8.54
CA LEU A 71 -7.47 -1.57 -9.35
C LEU A 71 -7.05 -1.26 -10.77
N LEU A 72 -7.91 -1.59 -11.73
CA LEU A 72 -7.85 -0.98 -13.05
C LEU A 72 -8.00 0.55 -12.91
N PRO A 73 -7.34 1.37 -13.74
CA PRO A 73 -7.51 2.83 -13.74
C PRO A 73 -8.97 3.30 -13.74
N THR A 74 -9.85 2.58 -14.44
CA THR A 74 -11.30 2.85 -14.48
C THR A 74 -11.96 2.65 -13.11
N ALA A 75 -11.65 1.55 -12.44
CA ALA A 75 -12.12 1.25 -11.09
C ALA A 75 -11.52 2.23 -10.05
N ALA A 76 -10.27 2.65 -10.22
CA ALA A 76 -9.63 3.63 -9.35
C ALA A 76 -10.34 4.99 -9.41
N ARG A 77 -10.68 5.49 -10.62
CA ARG A 77 -11.43 6.75 -10.78
C ARG A 77 -12.83 6.67 -10.17
N ALA A 78 -13.53 5.55 -10.36
CA ALA A 78 -14.85 5.34 -9.76
C ALA A 78 -14.77 5.32 -8.22
N LEU A 79 -13.78 4.63 -7.65
CA LEU A 79 -13.58 4.59 -6.20
C LEU A 79 -13.33 5.99 -5.64
N THR A 80 -12.46 6.78 -6.27
CA THR A 80 -12.16 8.13 -5.77
C THR A 80 -13.36 9.07 -5.89
N ALA A 81 -14.11 9.02 -6.99
CA ALA A 81 -15.36 9.79 -7.11
C ALA A 81 -16.33 9.46 -5.98
N ARG A 82 -16.45 8.17 -5.62
CA ARG A 82 -17.29 7.73 -4.51
C ARG A 82 -16.78 8.20 -3.14
N LEU A 83 -15.48 8.11 -2.89
CA LEU A 83 -14.87 8.58 -1.63
C LEU A 83 -15.03 10.09 -1.43
N ASN A 84 -15.00 10.85 -2.53
CA ASN A 84 -15.15 12.31 -2.51
C ASN A 84 -16.61 12.79 -2.57
N GLY A 85 -17.58 11.87 -2.71
CA GLY A 85 -19.00 12.23 -2.90
C GLY A 85 -19.31 12.90 -4.24
N ASP A 86 -18.45 12.77 -5.26
CA ASP A 86 -18.70 13.29 -6.61
C ASP A 86 -19.58 12.33 -7.41
N GLU A 87 -20.89 12.38 -7.15
CA GLU A 87 -21.89 11.54 -7.84
C GLU A 87 -21.87 11.74 -9.35
N ARG A 88 -21.63 12.97 -9.82
CA ARG A 88 -21.57 13.27 -11.26
C ARG A 88 -20.34 12.64 -11.91
N GLY A 89 -19.20 12.65 -11.22
CA GLY A 89 -17.98 11.96 -11.65
C GLY A 89 -18.16 10.46 -11.71
N LEU A 90 -18.80 9.89 -10.69
CA LEU A 90 -19.08 8.46 -10.63
C LEU A 90 -19.96 7.99 -11.79
N GLU A 91 -21.05 8.69 -12.06
CA GLU A 91 -21.97 8.38 -13.16
C GLU A 91 -21.28 8.45 -14.54
N ARG A 92 -20.43 9.48 -14.75
CA ARG A 92 -19.65 9.60 -16.00
C ARG A 92 -18.70 8.41 -16.18
N GLU A 93 -18.04 7.98 -15.11
CA GLU A 93 -17.10 6.86 -15.18
C GLU A 93 -17.84 5.54 -15.44
N PHE A 94 -18.99 5.28 -14.81
CA PHE A 94 -19.78 4.08 -15.12
C PHE A 94 -20.26 4.03 -16.55
N ARG A 95 -20.76 5.15 -17.10
CA ARG A 95 -21.14 5.21 -18.51
C ARG A 95 -19.97 4.95 -19.46
N SER A 96 -18.77 5.43 -19.10
CA SER A 96 -17.55 5.13 -19.84
C SER A 96 -17.20 3.63 -19.79
N GLN A 97 -17.29 3.02 -18.60
CA GLN A 97 -17.03 1.59 -18.42
C GLN A 97 -18.01 0.71 -19.20
N GLU A 98 -19.30 1.02 -19.16
CA GLU A 98 -20.33 0.31 -19.94
C GLU A 98 -20.02 0.37 -21.44
N ARG A 99 -19.61 1.53 -21.95
CA ARG A 99 -19.18 1.68 -23.34
C ARG A 99 -17.96 0.80 -23.65
N MET A 100 -16.92 0.84 -22.83
CA MET A 100 -15.71 0.03 -23.05
C MET A 100 -16.00 -1.48 -22.99
N ILE A 101 -16.92 -1.91 -22.12
CA ILE A 101 -17.39 -3.31 -22.08
C ILE A 101 -18.11 -3.67 -23.38
N SER A 102 -18.99 -2.80 -23.87
CA SER A 102 -19.71 -3.03 -25.12
C SER A 102 -18.78 -3.07 -26.35
N GLU A 103 -17.69 -2.30 -26.30
CA GLU A 103 -16.64 -2.25 -27.33
C GLU A 103 -15.61 -3.38 -27.17
N GLY A 104 -15.70 -4.18 -26.10
CA GLY A 104 -14.76 -5.27 -25.80
C GLY A 104 -13.37 -4.81 -25.37
N THR A 105 -13.19 -3.54 -25.06
CA THR A 105 -11.91 -2.95 -24.62
C THR A 105 -11.72 -3.02 -23.09
N LEU A 106 -12.79 -3.38 -22.36
CA LEU A 106 -12.77 -3.69 -20.94
C LEU A 106 -13.41 -5.05 -20.68
N ASP A 107 -12.66 -6.00 -20.11
CA ASP A 107 -13.16 -7.25 -19.53
C ASP A 107 -13.18 -7.16 -17.99
N PRO A 108 -14.36 -7.04 -17.36
CA PRO A 108 -14.49 -6.99 -15.92
C PRO A 108 -14.02 -8.26 -15.20
N LYS A 109 -13.97 -9.41 -15.90
CA LYS A 109 -13.60 -10.71 -15.33
C LYS A 109 -12.09 -10.96 -15.34
N ALA A 110 -11.34 -10.23 -16.15
CA ALA A 110 -9.88 -10.35 -16.28
C ALA A 110 -9.09 -9.63 -15.16
N GLY A 111 -9.77 -9.04 -14.18
CA GLY A 111 -9.13 -8.37 -13.04
C GLY A 111 -8.24 -7.20 -13.49
N VAL A 112 -7.02 -7.09 -12.94
CA VAL A 112 -6.08 -6.00 -13.26
C VAL A 112 -5.55 -6.00 -14.70
N HIS A 113 -5.83 -7.06 -15.47
CA HIS A 113 -5.44 -7.17 -16.88
C HIS A 113 -6.61 -6.94 -17.85
N GLY A 114 -7.78 -6.54 -17.33
CA GLY A 114 -8.99 -6.41 -18.13
C GLY A 114 -9.06 -5.23 -19.08
N LEU A 115 -8.07 -4.34 -19.12
CA LEU A 115 -8.01 -3.25 -20.10
C LEU A 115 -7.18 -3.69 -21.31
N ALA A 116 -7.78 -3.64 -22.50
CA ALA A 116 -7.04 -3.75 -23.75
C ALA A 116 -6.30 -2.42 -24.02
N ALA A 117 -5.13 -2.50 -24.65
CA ALA A 117 -4.46 -1.31 -25.19
C ALA A 117 -5.36 -0.67 -26.27
N PRO A 118 -5.44 0.67 -26.36
CA PRO A 118 -6.14 1.30 -27.47
C PRO A 118 -5.50 0.88 -28.80
N ALA A 119 -6.34 0.55 -29.78
CA ALA A 119 -5.95 0.30 -31.17
C ALA A 119 -5.49 1.59 -31.87
#